data_AF-A0A8H7N0P4-F1
#
_entry.id   AF-A0A8H7N0P4-F1
#
_cell.length_a   1.000
_cell.length_b   1.000
_cell.length_c   1.000
_cell.angle_alpha   90.00
_cell.angle_beta   90.00
_cell.angle_gamma   90.00
#
_symmetry.space_group_name_H-M   'P 1'
#
loop_
_entity.id
_entity.type
_entity.pdbx_description
1 polymer ?
#
loop_
_entity_poly.entity_id
_entity_poly.type
_entity_poly.pdbx_seq_one_letter_code
_entity_poly.pdbx_strand_id
1 'polypeptide(L)'
;MTSGRQLLAKLKQVNDPANKEPLMSPAELKAQLLAVIQEAKSIQHEIDEWISTIPPSDKWGTMCKDGKPSVYIFSSRYLGCYWINVFTTVIILQGSVIACYDILLTMTRSSVDLNLIMDKSKSGSEAKTMLTHIHKSIPFSMGNIDQEGTRIFRPESRSAYGCLLVWPLAVLARCRLSGDVEVRDARAALEVISSTMGVDLAHWVLNEWRSPLYPFIQ
;
A
#
# COMPACT_ATOMS: atom_id res chain seq x y z
N MET A 1 -15.84 4.93 11.86
CA MET A 1 -14.38 5.11 12.08
C MET A 1 -13.81 4.38 13.31
N THR A 2 -14.63 3.71 14.14
CA THR A 2 -14.21 2.95 15.34
C THR A 2 -13.49 1.62 15.03
N SER A 3 -13.78 1.03 13.87
CA SER A 3 -13.30 -0.27 13.38
C SER A 3 -11.77 -0.35 13.20
N GLY A 4 -11.15 0.60 12.49
CA GLY A 4 -9.71 0.55 12.20
C GLY A 4 -8.79 0.65 13.44
N ARG A 5 -9.21 1.37 14.49
CA ARG A 5 -8.46 1.44 15.76
C ARG A 5 -8.51 0.12 16.53
N GLN A 6 -9.65 -0.57 16.49
CA GLN A 6 -9.80 -1.89 17.10
C GLN A 6 -8.98 -2.94 16.35
N LEU A 7 -8.94 -2.86 15.02
CA LEU A 7 -8.10 -3.71 14.17
C LEU A 7 -6.61 -3.55 14.50
N LEU A 8 -6.10 -2.32 14.58
CA LEU A 8 -4.71 -2.03 14.95
C LEU A 8 -4.35 -2.50 16.37
N ALA A 9 -5.27 -2.36 17.32
CA ALA A 9 -5.06 -2.84 18.69
C ALA A 9 -4.98 -4.38 18.75
N LYS A 10 -5.87 -5.08 18.04
CA LYS A 10 -5.84 -6.54 17.92
C LYS A 10 -4.56 -7.03 17.26
N LEU A 11 -4.13 -6.38 16.18
CA LEU A 11 -2.91 -6.76 15.45
C LEU A 11 -1.62 -6.48 16.24
N LYS A 12 -1.60 -5.45 17.09
CA LYS A 12 -0.51 -5.24 18.05
C LYS A 12 -0.47 -6.31 19.14
N GLN A 13 -1.62 -6.70 19.69
CA GLN A 13 -1.70 -7.75 20.72
C GLN A 13 -1.21 -9.11 20.21
N VAL A 14 -1.46 -9.43 18.94
CA VAL A 14 -1.05 -10.70 18.34
C VAL A 14 0.45 -10.74 17.98
N ASN A 15 1.09 -9.58 17.79
CA ASN A 15 2.48 -9.48 17.35
C ASN A 15 3.48 -9.08 18.45
N ASP A 16 3.07 -8.92 19.71
CA ASP A 16 3.98 -8.48 20.77
C ASP A 16 4.80 -9.66 21.33
N PRO A 17 6.12 -9.76 21.06
CA PRO A 17 6.97 -10.84 21.56
C PRO A 17 7.26 -10.74 23.07
N ALA A 18 6.87 -9.64 23.73
CA ALA A 18 7.12 -9.43 25.15
C ALA A 18 6.03 -10.04 26.07
N ASN A 19 4.90 -10.48 25.53
CA ASN A 19 3.85 -11.14 26.33
C ASN A 19 4.20 -12.61 26.56
N LYS A 20 4.74 -12.89 27.75
CA LYS A 20 5.17 -14.24 28.20
C LYS A 20 4.01 -15.16 28.63
N GLU A 21 2.77 -14.70 28.56
CA GLU A 21 1.58 -15.55 28.77
C GLU A 21 0.71 -15.53 27.51
N PRO A 22 0.18 -16.68 27.05
CA PRO A 22 -0.81 -16.67 25.99
C PRO A 22 -2.11 -16.06 26.54
N LEU A 23 -2.30 -14.76 26.31
CA LEU A 23 -3.49 -13.98 26.69
C LEU A 23 -4.82 -14.56 26.15
N MET A 24 -4.75 -15.51 25.22
CA MET A 24 -5.91 -16.13 24.55
C MET A 24 -5.62 -17.60 24.25
N SER A 25 -6.65 -18.43 24.36
CA SER A 25 -6.61 -19.80 23.85
C SER A 25 -6.45 -19.82 22.32
N PRO A 26 -5.89 -20.89 21.73
CA PRO A 26 -5.78 -21.02 20.28
C PRO A 26 -7.12 -20.90 19.53
N ALA A 27 -8.22 -21.33 20.16
CA ALA A 27 -9.56 -21.21 19.59
C ALA A 27 -10.03 -19.74 19.55
N GLU A 28 -9.80 -18.98 20.62
CA GLU A 28 -10.15 -17.56 20.70
C GLU A 28 -9.32 -16.73 19.74
N LEU A 29 -8.01 -16.99 19.65
CA LEU A 29 -7.13 -16.31 18.69
C LEU A 29 -7.57 -16.57 17.25
N LYS A 30 -7.89 -17.82 16.91
CA LYS A 30 -8.42 -18.18 15.59
C LYS A 30 -9.72 -17.42 15.28
N ALA A 31 -10.66 -17.38 16.23
CA ALA A 31 -11.92 -16.66 16.05
C ALA A 31 -11.70 -15.14 15.84
N GLN A 32 -10.78 -14.53 16.60
CA GLN A 32 -10.45 -13.13 16.44
C GLN A 32 -9.79 -12.80 15.10
N LEU A 33 -8.87 -13.65 14.62
CA LEU A 33 -8.23 -13.48 13.32
C LEU A 33 -9.24 -13.58 12.17
N LEU A 34 -10.17 -14.53 12.24
CA LEU A 34 -11.25 -14.67 11.26
C LEU A 34 -12.19 -13.46 11.28
N ALA A 35 -12.53 -12.96 12.47
CA ALA A 35 -13.33 -11.74 12.60
C ALA A 35 -12.64 -10.51 11.98
N VAL A 36 -11.33 -10.38 12.20
CA VAL A 36 -10.49 -9.33 11.59
C VAL A 36 -10.48 -9.43 10.07
N ILE A 37 -10.28 -10.64 9.52
CA ILE A 37 -10.31 -10.87 8.07
C ILE A 37 -11.68 -10.49 7.50
N GLN A 38 -12.76 -10.87 8.18
CA GLN A 38 -14.12 -10.55 7.74
C GLN A 38 -14.38 -9.04 7.75
N GLU A 39 -13.92 -8.34 8.79
CA GLU A 39 -14.00 -6.89 8.89
C GLU A 39 -13.21 -6.20 7.75
N ALA A 40 -12.00 -6.68 7.46
CA ALA A 40 -11.21 -6.17 6.35
C ALA A 40 -11.86 -6.42 4.98
N LYS A 41 -12.51 -7.59 4.78
CA LYS A 41 -13.29 -7.89 3.57
C LYS A 41 -14.49 -6.92 3.42
N SER A 42 -15.16 -6.57 4.52
CA SER A 42 -16.23 -5.56 4.51
C SER A 42 -15.72 -4.19 4.10
N ILE A 43 -14.60 -3.75 4.68
CA ILE A 43 -13.98 -2.46 4.34
C ILE A 43 -13.56 -2.43 2.86
N GLN A 44 -12.97 -3.52 2.35
CA GLN A 44 -12.61 -3.61 0.93
C GLN A 44 -13.85 -3.49 0.04
N HIS A 45 -14.94 -4.17 0.40
CA HIS A 45 -16.19 -4.07 -0.35
C HIS A 45 -16.75 -2.65 -0.38
N GLU A 46 -16.77 -1.94 0.77
CA GLU A 46 -17.17 -0.53 0.83
C GLU A 46 -16.29 0.37 -0.04
N ILE A 47 -14.98 0.11 -0.08
CA ILE A 47 -14.04 0.83 -0.95
C ILE A 47 -14.38 0.54 -2.42
N ASP A 48 -14.59 -0.72 -2.81
CA ASP A 48 -14.89 -1.11 -4.18
C ASP A 48 -16.22 -0.51 -4.65
N GLU A 49 -17.25 -0.52 -3.79
CA GLU A 49 -18.53 0.13 -4.05
C GLU A 49 -18.36 1.64 -4.23
N TRP A 50 -17.65 2.30 -3.31
CA TRP A 50 -17.37 3.73 -3.43
C TRP A 50 -16.63 4.05 -4.73
N ILE A 51 -15.60 3.29 -5.09
CA ILE A 51 -14.89 3.46 -6.36
C ILE A 51 -15.82 3.24 -7.56
N SER A 52 -16.77 2.32 -7.46
CA SER A 52 -17.74 2.07 -8.53
C SER A 52 -18.58 3.32 -8.85
N THR A 53 -18.83 4.19 -7.86
CA THR A 53 -19.60 5.44 -8.01
C THR A 53 -18.85 6.59 -8.68
N ILE A 54 -17.51 6.51 -8.75
CA ILE A 54 -16.69 7.59 -9.32
C ILE A 54 -16.89 7.65 -10.85
N PRO A 55 -16.87 8.83 -11.50
CA PRO A 55 -16.93 8.91 -12.96
C PRO A 55 -15.73 8.20 -13.63
N PRO A 56 -15.91 7.48 -14.75
CA PRO A 56 -14.81 6.78 -15.43
C PRO A 56 -13.62 7.67 -15.80
N SER A 57 -13.87 8.95 -16.13
CA SER A 57 -12.84 9.95 -16.44
C SER A 57 -11.88 10.22 -15.27
N ASP A 58 -12.34 9.96 -14.05
CA ASP A 58 -11.59 10.17 -12.82
C ASP A 58 -11.15 8.85 -12.17
N LYS A 59 -11.44 7.68 -12.77
CA LYS A 59 -11.02 6.37 -12.25
C LYS A 59 -9.60 6.02 -12.66
N TRP A 60 -8.80 5.63 -11.66
CA TRP A 60 -7.55 4.83 -11.70
C TRP A 60 -6.42 5.21 -12.68
N GLY A 61 -6.57 6.29 -13.44
CA GLY A 61 -5.59 6.73 -14.43
C GLY A 61 -5.58 5.84 -15.67
N THR A 62 -5.15 6.40 -16.79
CA THR A 62 -5.00 5.67 -18.05
C THR A 62 -3.55 5.23 -18.20
N MET A 63 -3.33 3.98 -18.60
CA MET A 63 -1.99 3.51 -18.94
C MET A 63 -1.62 4.05 -20.33
N CYS A 64 -0.60 4.90 -20.41
CA CYS A 64 -0.03 5.36 -21.68
C CYS A 64 0.80 4.23 -22.30
N LYS A 65 0.41 3.73 -23.49
CA LYS A 65 1.08 2.62 -24.19
C LYS A 65 1.77 3.01 -25.51
N ASP A 66 1.58 4.24 -25.99
CA ASP A 66 2.00 4.64 -27.34
C ASP A 66 3.50 4.97 -27.40
N GLY A 67 4.36 3.94 -27.45
CA GLY A 67 5.81 4.05 -27.69
C GLY A 67 6.62 4.73 -26.58
N LYS A 68 5.97 5.07 -25.46
CA LYS A 68 6.54 5.71 -24.26
C LYS A 68 6.56 4.70 -23.09
N PRO A 69 7.35 4.91 -22.01
CA PRO A 69 7.34 4.00 -20.87
C PRO A 69 5.91 3.79 -20.35
N SER A 70 5.52 2.54 -20.07
CA SER A 70 4.17 2.23 -19.57
C SER A 70 3.95 2.90 -18.21
N VAL A 71 3.25 4.02 -18.22
CA VAL A 71 3.02 4.91 -17.07
C VAL A 71 1.52 5.20 -16.92
N TYR A 72 1.09 5.44 -15.69
CA TYR A 72 -0.27 5.93 -15.43
C TYR A 72 -0.30 7.45 -15.48
N ILE A 73 -1.23 7.96 -16.27
CA ILE A 73 -1.57 9.39 -16.41
C ILE A 73 -2.97 9.64 -15.85
N PHE A 74 -3.23 10.84 -15.34
CA PHE A 74 -4.50 11.19 -14.71
C PHE A 74 -5.00 12.56 -15.23
N SER A 75 -6.29 12.83 -15.04
CA SER A 75 -6.92 14.12 -15.39
C SER A 75 -6.33 15.31 -14.64
N SER A 76 -5.61 15.07 -13.53
CA SER A 76 -4.72 16.04 -12.90
C SER A 76 -3.67 15.36 -12.03
N ARG A 77 -2.56 16.05 -11.76
CA ARG A 77 -1.52 15.57 -10.82
C ARG A 77 -2.05 15.38 -9.40
N TYR A 78 -2.97 16.24 -8.97
CA TYR A 78 -3.64 16.10 -7.67
C TYR A 78 -4.43 14.79 -7.61
N LEU A 79 -5.21 14.49 -8.64
CA LEU A 79 -5.99 13.25 -8.71
C LEU A 79 -5.07 12.01 -8.74
N GLY A 80 -3.93 12.09 -9.45
CA GLY A 80 -2.91 11.03 -9.40
C GLY A 80 -2.37 10.80 -7.99
N CYS A 81 -1.99 11.86 -7.28
CA CYS A 81 -1.54 11.76 -5.89
C CYS A 81 -2.63 11.20 -4.97
N TYR A 82 -3.89 11.60 -5.17
CA TYR A 82 -5.03 11.10 -4.41
C TYR A 82 -5.21 9.59 -4.58
N TRP A 83 -5.26 9.10 -5.83
CA TRP A 83 -5.41 7.66 -6.10
C TRP A 83 -4.27 6.83 -5.56
N ILE A 84 -3.03 7.32 -5.69
CA ILE A 84 -1.87 6.65 -5.11
C ILE A 84 -1.99 6.49 -3.59
N ASN A 85 -2.59 7.47 -2.88
CA ASN A 85 -2.87 7.35 -1.44
C ASN A 85 -4.00 6.34 -1.14
N VAL A 86 -5.03 6.27 -1.99
CA VAL A 86 -6.06 5.23 -1.91
C VAL A 86 -5.43 3.84 -2.08
N PHE A 87 -4.61 3.65 -3.11
CA PHE A 87 -3.88 2.38 -3.35
C PHE A 87 -2.97 2.01 -2.18
N THR A 88 -2.31 3.00 -1.59
CA THR A 88 -1.48 2.81 -0.38
C THR A 88 -2.31 2.30 0.79
N THR A 89 -3.53 2.84 0.98
CA THR A 89 -4.45 2.40 2.03
C THR A 89 -4.90 0.96 1.81
N VAL A 90 -5.23 0.60 0.56
CA VAL A 90 -5.58 -0.79 0.19
C VAL A 90 -4.41 -1.73 0.45
N ILE A 91 -3.18 -1.37 0.09
CA ILE A 91 -1.98 -2.18 0.36
C ILE A 91 -1.82 -2.45 1.86
N ILE A 92 -2.02 -1.43 2.72
CA ILE A 92 -1.92 -1.59 4.17
C ILE A 92 -3.01 -2.53 4.70
N LEU A 93 -4.24 -2.41 4.20
CA LEU A 93 -5.34 -3.30 4.54
C LEU A 93 -5.04 -4.74 4.13
N GLN A 94 -4.63 -4.97 2.88
CA GLN A 94 -4.28 -6.30 2.37
C GLN A 94 -3.07 -6.89 3.11
N GLY A 95 -2.05 -6.09 3.42
CA GLY A 95 -0.92 -6.53 4.24
C GLY A 95 -1.33 -6.99 5.64
N SER A 96 -2.31 -6.33 6.24
CA SER A 96 -2.89 -6.74 7.54
C SER A 96 -3.62 -8.08 7.42
N VAL A 97 -4.40 -8.28 6.35
CA VAL A 97 -5.10 -9.54 6.06
C VAL A 97 -4.12 -10.69 5.80
N ILE A 98 -3.05 -10.45 5.02
CA ILE A 98 -2.00 -11.43 4.75
C ILE A 98 -1.33 -11.88 6.05
N ALA A 99 -1.02 -10.95 6.97
CA ALA A 99 -0.46 -11.28 8.27
C ALA A 99 -1.39 -12.18 9.10
N CYS A 100 -2.71 -11.94 9.08
CA CYS A 100 -3.67 -12.81 9.72
C CYS A 100 -3.67 -14.23 9.12
N TYR A 101 -3.62 -14.34 7.79
CA TYR A 101 -3.53 -15.64 7.12
C TYR A 101 -2.22 -16.36 7.47
N ASP A 102 -1.10 -15.66 7.57
CA ASP A 102 0.18 -16.25 8.00
C ASP A 102 0.05 -16.89 9.39
N ILE A 103 -0.53 -16.16 10.35
CA ILE A 103 -0.74 -16.69 11.70
C ILE A 103 -1.68 -17.90 11.67
N LEU A 104 -2.82 -17.80 10.96
CA LEU A 104 -3.76 -18.93 10.84
C LEU A 104 -3.11 -20.18 10.25
N LEU A 105 -2.33 -20.04 9.18
CA LEU A 105 -1.61 -21.16 8.56
C LEU A 105 -0.57 -21.79 9.49
N THR A 106 0.07 -20.99 10.35
CA THR A 106 0.98 -21.53 11.37
C THR A 106 0.27 -22.28 12.50
N MET A 107 -1.02 -22.04 12.72
CA MET A 107 -1.84 -22.73 13.71
C MET A 107 -2.42 -24.06 13.19
N THR A 108 -2.67 -24.18 11.89
CA THR A 108 -3.28 -25.36 11.25
C THR A 108 -2.28 -26.43 10.80
N ARG A 109 -1.12 -26.55 11.46
CA ARG A 109 0.05 -27.38 11.04
C ARG A 109 -0.25 -28.83 10.64
N SER A 110 -1.38 -29.39 11.07
CA SER A 110 -1.77 -30.78 10.80
C SER A 110 -2.63 -30.98 9.55
N SER A 111 -3.16 -29.90 8.95
CA SER A 111 -4.01 -29.97 7.74
C SER A 111 -3.78 -28.74 6.86
N VAL A 112 -3.35 -28.96 5.62
CA VAL A 112 -3.22 -27.88 4.64
C VAL A 112 -4.60 -27.36 4.29
N ASP A 113 -4.92 -26.15 4.74
CA ASP A 113 -6.15 -25.45 4.34
C ASP A 113 -5.90 -24.71 3.02
N LEU A 114 -6.26 -25.36 1.92
CA LEU A 114 -6.09 -24.79 0.57
C LEU A 114 -6.91 -23.52 0.37
N ASN A 115 -8.05 -23.37 1.05
CA ASN A 115 -8.89 -22.18 0.94
C ASN A 115 -8.18 -20.97 1.55
N LEU A 116 -7.55 -21.13 2.73
CA LEU A 116 -6.75 -20.06 3.34
C LEU A 116 -5.55 -19.65 2.48
N ILE A 117 -4.89 -20.62 1.82
CA ILE A 117 -3.77 -20.33 0.91
C ILE A 117 -4.26 -19.55 -0.32
N MET A 118 -5.37 -19.96 -0.92
CA MET A 118 -5.95 -19.27 -2.07
C MET A 118 -6.40 -17.85 -1.71
N ASP A 119 -7.07 -17.68 -0.58
CA ASP A 119 -7.51 -16.36 -0.09
C ASP A 119 -6.32 -15.44 0.19
N LYS A 120 -5.26 -15.94 0.83
CA LYS A 120 -4.01 -15.20 1.03
C LYS A 120 -3.38 -14.78 -0.30
N SER A 121 -3.33 -15.69 -1.27
CA SER A 121 -2.79 -15.42 -2.61
C SER A 121 -3.57 -14.31 -3.32
N LYS A 122 -4.91 -14.32 -3.22
CA LYS A 122 -5.78 -13.26 -3.75
C LYS A 122 -5.45 -11.89 -3.16
N SER A 123 -5.35 -11.79 -1.83
CA SER A 123 -4.93 -10.55 -1.14
C SER A 123 -3.53 -10.08 -1.58
N GLY A 124 -2.60 -11.00 -1.78
CA GLY A 124 -1.26 -10.69 -2.30
C GLY A 124 -1.28 -10.14 -3.72
N SER A 125 -2.09 -10.73 -4.60
CA SER A 125 -2.26 -10.27 -5.99
C SER A 125 -2.88 -8.87 -6.06
N GLU A 126 -3.86 -8.59 -5.21
CA GLU A 126 -4.49 -7.26 -5.10
C GLU A 126 -3.46 -6.21 -4.68
N ALA A 127 -2.72 -6.47 -3.60
CA ALA A 127 -1.68 -5.56 -3.13
C ALA A 127 -0.58 -5.33 -4.18
N LYS A 128 -0.17 -6.37 -4.91
CA LYS A 128 0.82 -6.25 -5.99
C LYS A 128 0.33 -5.41 -7.16
N THR A 129 -0.95 -5.53 -7.50
CA THR A 129 -1.59 -4.69 -8.53
C THR A 129 -1.54 -3.22 -8.10
N MET A 130 -1.93 -2.93 -6.86
CA MET A 130 -1.86 -1.58 -6.29
C MET A 130 -0.43 -1.02 -6.25
N LEU A 131 0.57 -1.82 -5.88
CA LEU A 131 1.99 -1.41 -5.91
C LEU A 131 2.45 -1.06 -7.32
N THR A 132 2.04 -1.86 -8.32
CA THR A 132 2.33 -1.59 -9.74
C THR A 132 1.72 -0.25 -10.16
N HIS A 133 0.47 0.03 -9.76
CA HIS A 133 -0.17 1.32 -10.04
C HIS A 133 0.62 2.49 -9.44
N ILE A 134 1.07 2.38 -8.18
CA ILE A 134 1.89 3.41 -7.54
C ILE A 134 3.19 3.61 -8.32
N HIS A 135 3.94 2.53 -8.58
CA HIS A 135 5.23 2.59 -9.28
C HIS A 135 5.11 3.24 -10.66
N LYS A 136 4.13 2.79 -11.45
CA LYS A 136 3.89 3.31 -12.80
C LYS A 136 3.34 4.74 -12.82
N SER A 137 2.84 5.26 -11.68
CA SER A 137 2.38 6.63 -11.56
C SER A 137 3.47 7.63 -11.13
N ILE A 138 4.62 7.15 -10.63
CA ILE A 138 5.70 8.02 -10.12
C ILE A 138 6.08 9.12 -11.12
N PRO A 139 6.35 8.84 -12.41
CA PRO A 139 6.78 9.88 -13.34
C PRO A 139 5.74 11.00 -13.50
N PHE A 140 4.45 10.65 -13.56
CA PHE A 140 3.37 11.62 -13.69
C PHE A 140 3.22 12.47 -12.42
N SER A 141 3.18 11.81 -11.26
CA SER A 141 2.99 12.50 -9.98
C SER A 141 4.16 13.40 -9.60
N MET A 142 5.37 13.04 -10.03
CA MET A 142 6.57 13.88 -9.88
C MET A 142 6.63 15.04 -10.87
N GLY A 143 5.70 15.12 -11.84
CA GLY A 143 5.69 16.15 -12.88
C GLY A 143 6.75 15.95 -13.96
N ASN A 144 7.31 14.75 -14.10
CA ASN A 144 8.29 14.42 -15.13
C ASN A 144 7.63 14.16 -16.49
N ILE A 145 6.33 13.86 -16.50
CA ILE A 145 5.52 13.70 -17.71
C ILE A 145 4.21 14.49 -17.61
N ASP A 146 3.69 14.90 -18.75
CA ASP A 146 2.37 15.54 -18.89
C ASP A 146 1.23 14.52 -19.01
N GLN A 147 0.02 15.01 -19.30
CA GLN A 147 -1.20 14.21 -19.41
C GLN A 147 -1.24 13.35 -20.66
N GLU A 148 -0.34 13.62 -21.60
CA GLU A 148 -0.12 12.91 -22.85
C GLU A 148 1.05 11.90 -22.73
N GLY A 149 1.61 11.77 -21.52
CA GLY A 149 2.75 10.91 -21.19
C GLY A 149 4.08 11.40 -21.77
N THR A 150 4.15 12.64 -22.26
CA THR A 150 5.36 13.25 -22.83
C THR A 150 6.25 13.77 -21.71
N ARG A 151 7.56 13.58 -21.86
CA ARG A 151 8.53 14.07 -20.87
C ARG A 151 8.59 15.60 -20.85
N ILE A 152 8.57 16.15 -19.65
CA ILE A 152 8.71 17.58 -19.40
C ILE A 152 10.18 17.86 -19.05
N PHE A 153 10.83 18.77 -19.79
CA PHE A 153 12.25 19.10 -19.59
C PHE A 153 12.53 19.83 -18.27
N ARG A 154 11.56 20.61 -17.78
CA ARG A 154 11.60 21.26 -16.47
C ARG A 154 10.36 20.84 -15.69
N PRO A 155 10.47 19.78 -14.86
CA PRO A 155 9.36 19.33 -14.05
C PRO A 155 8.79 20.48 -13.23
N GLU A 156 7.48 20.68 -13.28
CA GLU A 156 6.81 21.61 -12.36
C GLU A 156 6.68 20.93 -10.98
N SER A 157 7.80 20.78 -10.30
CA SER A 157 7.88 20.15 -8.99
C SER A 157 7.31 21.13 -7.95
N ARG A 158 6.18 20.77 -7.31
CA ARG A 158 5.65 21.50 -6.16
C ARG A 158 5.80 20.65 -4.91
N SER A 159 6.36 21.23 -3.85
CA SER A 159 6.56 20.54 -2.55
C SER A 159 5.27 19.94 -2.00
N ALA A 160 4.11 20.55 -2.28
CA ALA A 160 2.80 20.00 -1.91
C ALA A 160 2.55 18.59 -2.50
N TYR A 161 2.92 18.34 -3.76
CA TYR A 161 2.81 17.01 -4.37
C TYR A 161 3.86 16.06 -3.77
N GLY A 162 5.07 16.54 -3.52
CA GLY A 162 6.09 15.78 -2.79
C GLY A 162 5.58 15.26 -1.45
N CYS A 163 4.95 16.12 -0.64
CA CYS A 163 4.34 15.74 0.64
C CYS A 163 3.28 14.63 0.51
N LEU A 164 2.44 14.68 -0.53
CA LEU A 164 1.40 13.66 -0.78
C LEU A 164 1.97 12.32 -1.22
N LEU A 165 3.20 12.30 -1.76
CA LEU A 165 3.85 11.10 -2.27
C LEU A 165 4.74 10.41 -1.24
N VAL A 166 5.11 11.09 -0.14
CA VAL A 166 6.02 10.53 0.87
C VAL A 166 5.55 9.16 1.36
N TRP A 167 4.32 9.05 1.85
CA TRP A 167 3.82 7.77 2.40
C TRP A 167 3.67 6.67 1.35
N PRO A 168 3.05 6.91 0.19
CA PRO A 168 2.99 5.90 -0.87
C PRO A 168 4.35 5.38 -1.31
N LEU A 169 5.34 6.26 -1.49
CA LEU A 169 6.69 5.88 -1.87
C LEU A 169 7.41 5.16 -0.72
N ALA A 170 7.14 5.54 0.53
CA ALA A 170 7.64 4.84 1.71
C ALA A 170 7.18 3.37 1.72
N VAL A 171 5.89 3.15 1.47
CA VAL A 171 5.28 1.82 1.41
C VAL A 171 5.87 1.04 0.23
N LEU A 172 5.94 1.64 -0.97
CA LEU A 172 6.52 0.99 -2.14
C LEU A 172 8.00 0.62 -1.93
N ALA A 173 8.78 1.46 -1.25
CA ALA A 173 10.20 1.23 -0.99
C ALA A 173 10.48 0.10 0.02
N ARG A 174 9.48 -0.33 0.79
CA ARG A 174 9.64 -1.21 1.96
C ARG A 174 8.71 -2.42 1.99
N CYS A 175 7.70 -2.43 1.13
CA CYS A 175 6.76 -3.54 1.04
C CYS A 175 7.48 -4.78 0.53
N ARG A 176 7.33 -5.91 1.23
CA ARG A 176 7.95 -7.19 0.83
C ARG A 176 7.47 -7.73 -0.51
N LEU A 177 6.34 -7.24 -1.03
CA LEU A 177 5.82 -7.62 -2.35
C LEU A 177 6.44 -6.79 -3.48
N SER A 178 7.16 -5.72 -3.15
CA SER A 178 7.79 -4.85 -4.13
C SER A 178 9.05 -5.48 -4.71
N GLY A 179 9.23 -5.34 -6.02
CA GLY A 179 10.45 -5.75 -6.71
C GLY A 179 11.58 -4.73 -6.57
N ASP A 180 12.82 -5.16 -6.83
CA ASP A 180 14.01 -4.29 -6.69
C ASP A 180 13.94 -3.00 -7.50
N VAL A 181 13.35 -3.07 -8.70
CA VAL A 181 13.14 -1.89 -9.56
C VAL A 181 12.18 -0.90 -8.91
N GLU A 182 11.06 -1.39 -8.36
CA GLU A 182 10.06 -0.56 -7.70
C GLU A 182 10.64 0.11 -6.45
N VAL A 183 11.40 -0.65 -5.66
CA VAL A 183 12.08 -0.15 -4.46
C VAL A 183 13.10 0.93 -4.81
N ARG A 184 13.96 0.67 -5.80
CA ARG A 184 14.98 1.63 -6.24
C ARG A 184 14.33 2.92 -6.74
N ASP A 185 13.32 2.81 -7.60
CA ASP A 185 12.67 3.98 -8.19
C ASP A 185 11.89 4.78 -7.14
N ALA A 186 11.28 4.12 -6.15
CA ALA A 186 10.62 4.77 -5.02
C ALA A 186 11.61 5.53 -4.12
N ARG A 187 12.76 4.93 -3.82
CA ARG A 187 13.82 5.59 -3.04
C ARG A 187 14.39 6.79 -3.77
N ALA A 188 14.68 6.66 -5.06
CA ALA A 188 15.13 7.78 -5.88
C ALA A 188 14.11 8.93 -5.91
N ALA A 189 12.81 8.61 -5.99
CA ALA A 189 11.76 9.62 -5.92
C ALA A 189 11.71 10.31 -4.55
N LEU A 190 11.84 9.57 -3.44
CA LEU A 190 11.92 10.14 -2.09
C LEU A 190 13.16 11.02 -1.90
N GLU A 191 14.29 10.64 -2.48
CA GLU A 191 15.53 11.44 -2.45
C GLU A 191 15.30 12.78 -3.14
N VAL A 192 14.69 12.78 -4.33
CA VAL A 192 14.33 14.02 -5.05
C VAL A 192 13.34 14.87 -4.24
N ILE A 193 12.34 14.26 -3.60
CA ILE A 193 11.37 14.98 -2.76
C ILE A 193 12.09 15.64 -1.56
N SER A 194 13.04 14.93 -0.94
CA SER A 194 13.84 15.47 0.15
C SER A 194 14.75 16.60 -0.32
N SER A 195 15.60 16.35 -1.31
CA SER A 195 16.68 17.27 -1.70
C SER A 195 16.20 18.46 -2.51
N THR A 196 15.25 18.24 -3.42
CA THR A 196 14.85 19.23 -4.44
C THR A 196 13.57 19.95 -4.04
N MET A 197 12.64 19.24 -3.40
CA MET A 197 11.37 19.84 -2.95
C MET A 197 11.40 20.32 -1.49
N GLY A 198 12.47 20.03 -0.75
CA GLY A 198 12.68 20.49 0.63
C GLY A 198 11.74 19.85 1.64
N VAL A 199 11.33 18.59 1.43
CA VAL A 199 10.39 17.89 2.32
C VAL A 199 11.17 16.98 3.27
N ASP A 200 11.44 17.48 4.49
CA ASP A 200 12.20 16.75 5.52
C ASP A 200 11.57 15.41 5.90
N LEU A 201 10.23 15.30 5.82
CA LEU A 201 9.55 14.03 6.07
C LEU A 201 10.04 12.92 5.13
N ALA A 202 10.39 13.23 3.88
CA ALA A 202 10.94 12.25 2.95
C ALA A 202 12.33 11.79 3.37
N HIS A 203 13.16 12.70 3.90
CA HIS A 203 14.47 12.36 4.47
C HIS A 203 14.32 11.40 5.65
N TRP A 204 13.45 11.76 6.60
CA TRP A 204 13.18 10.95 7.79
C TRP A 204 12.67 9.55 7.40
N VAL A 205 11.72 9.50 6.45
CA VAL A 205 11.20 8.24 5.93
C VAL A 205 12.27 7.40 5.25
N LEU A 206 13.26 7.97 4.57
CA LEU A 206 14.33 7.20 3.94
C LEU A 206 15.28 6.58 4.96
N ASN A 207 15.67 7.35 5.99
CA ASN A 207 16.82 7.01 6.82
C ASN A 207 16.45 6.46 8.20
N GLU A 208 15.34 6.91 8.77
CA GLU A 208 15.01 6.69 10.17
C GLU A 208 13.73 5.89 10.36
N TRP A 209 12.82 5.91 9.39
CA TRP A 209 11.56 5.20 9.53
C TRP A 209 11.78 3.69 9.57
N ARG A 210 11.54 3.14 10.77
CA ARG A 210 11.33 1.72 11.02
C ARG A 210 9.83 1.56 11.23
N SER A 211 9.15 0.88 10.32
CA SER A 211 7.70 0.76 10.41
C SER A 211 7.31 0.11 11.75
N PRO A 212 6.56 0.80 12.63
CA PRO A 212 5.94 0.14 13.79
C PRO A 212 4.71 -0.67 13.36
N LEU A 213 4.34 -0.57 12.07
CA LEU A 213 3.18 -1.18 11.46
C LEU A 213 3.65 -2.34 10.56
N TYR A 214 3.56 -3.54 11.13
CA TYR A 214 3.56 -4.84 10.47
C TYR A 214 4.90 -5.42 9.98
N PRO A 215 5.02 -6.76 9.99
CA PRO A 215 6.16 -7.48 9.41
C PRO A 215 6.28 -7.32 7.89
N PHE A 216 5.34 -6.64 7.21
CA PHE A 216 5.22 -6.58 5.76
C PHE A 216 5.87 -5.35 5.11
N ILE A 217 6.12 -4.30 5.90
CA ILE A 217 6.77 -3.05 5.50
C ILE A 217 8.00 -2.92 6.40
N GLN A 218 9.20 -3.13 5.85
CA GLN A 218 10.45 -3.20 6.62
C GLN A 218 11.38 -2.01 6.36
#